data_AF-A0A6G2V7L8-F1
#
_entry.id   AF-A0A6G2V7L8-F1
#
_cell.length_a   1.000
_cell.length_b   1.000
_cell.length_c   1.000
_cell.angle_alpha   90.00
_cell.angle_beta   90.00
_cell.angle_gamma   90.00
#
_symmetry.space_group_name_H-M   'P 1'
#
loop_
_entity.id
_entity.type
_entity.pdbx_description
1 polymer ?
#
loop_
_entity_poly.entity_id
_entity_poly.type
_entity_poly.pdbx_seq_one_letter_code
_entity_poly.pdbx_strand_id
1 'polypeptide(L)'
;MSLKNVNTALIAVCTLFVLYLGLSFVLAPEASTHGVGLPTWSSGNGDGFLIMKGTRELAMGLVIGVLLVTGHRRALGLVLLMEAVAPFGDMVNVLAHDGPLSAAFGIHGLTSAFIAVTGLLTLRETGRARPAPAPRPA
;
A
#
# COMPACT_ATOMS: atom_id res chain seq x y z
N MET A 1 22.73 -9.08 1.44
CA MET A 1 21.65 -9.15 2.46
C MET A 1 20.73 -10.33 2.15
N SER A 2 20.15 -10.99 3.15
CA SER A 2 19.12 -12.03 2.92
C SER A 2 17.86 -11.41 2.30
N LEU A 3 17.15 -12.18 1.45
CA LEU A 3 15.84 -11.77 0.90
C LEU A 3 14.87 -11.34 2.01
N LYS A 4 14.89 -12.04 3.15
CA LYS A 4 14.08 -11.69 4.32
C LYS A 4 14.37 -10.28 4.84
N ASN A 5 15.66 -9.91 4.93
CA ASN A 5 16.07 -8.59 5.43
C ASN A 5 15.68 -7.49 4.45
N VAL A 6 15.85 -7.73 3.14
CA VAL A 6 15.43 -6.81 2.09
C VAL A 6 13.91 -6.61 2.15
N ASN A 7 13.14 -7.70 2.17
CA ASN A 7 11.68 -7.66 2.27
C ASN A 7 11.23 -6.91 3.54
N THR A 8 11.85 -7.18 4.69
CA THR A 8 11.53 -6.46 5.93
C THR A 8 11.76 -4.96 5.80
N ALA A 9 12.86 -4.53 5.18
CA ALA A 9 13.10 -3.11 4.96
C ALA A 9 12.07 -2.49 4.00
N LEU A 10 11.76 -3.16 2.89
CA LEU A 10 10.73 -2.71 1.94
C LEU A 10 9.37 -2.57 2.60
N ILE A 11 8.95 -3.57 3.39
CA ILE A 11 7.67 -3.55 4.10
C ILE A 11 7.65 -2.45 5.16
N ALA A 12 8.75 -2.24 5.89
CA ALA A 12 8.83 -1.16 6.86
C ALA A 12 8.66 0.21 6.18
N VAL A 13 9.32 0.42 5.03
CA VAL A 13 9.13 1.63 4.22
C VAL A 13 7.68 1.77 3.76
N CYS A 14 7.05 0.71 3.21
CA CYS A 14 5.63 0.73 2.86
C CYS A 14 4.75 1.13 4.06
N THR A 15 4.98 0.48 5.21
CA THR A 15 4.19 0.68 6.43
C THR A 15 4.26 2.14 6.88
N LEU A 16 5.47 2.68 6.98
CA LEU A 16 5.68 4.06 7.42
C LEU A 16 5.11 5.06 6.41
N PHE A 17 5.24 4.79 5.11
CA PHE A 17 4.69 5.64 4.07
C PHE A 17 3.15 5.69 4.11
N VAL A 18 2.49 4.54 4.22
CA VAL A 18 1.02 4.46 4.29
C VAL A 18 0.50 5.13 5.58
N LEU A 19 1.17 4.93 6.72
CA LEU A 19 0.85 5.63 7.97
C LEU A 19 1.01 7.15 7.82
N TYR A 20 2.08 7.61 7.17
CA TYR A 20 2.31 9.01 6.88
C TYR A 20 1.20 9.61 6.01
N LEU A 21 0.80 8.93 4.93
CA LEU A 21 -0.30 9.38 4.07
C LEU A 21 -1.60 9.47 4.87
N GLY A 22 -1.94 8.42 5.61
CA GLY A 22 -3.14 8.40 6.45
C GLY A 22 -3.18 9.54 7.46
N LEU A 23 -2.06 9.78 8.15
CA LEU A 23 -1.96 10.88 9.10
C LEU A 23 -2.03 12.25 8.41
N SER A 24 -1.42 12.41 7.23
CA SER A 24 -1.44 13.66 6.47
C SER A 24 -2.85 14.06 6.07
N PHE A 25 -3.66 13.12 5.57
CA PHE A 25 -5.06 13.38 5.22
C PHE A 25 -5.95 13.64 6.44
N VAL A 26 -5.60 13.13 7.62
CA VAL A 26 -6.35 13.39 8.87
C VAL A 26 -5.97 14.73 9.49
N LEU A 27 -4.68 15.07 9.54
CA LEU A 27 -4.18 16.27 10.22
C LEU A 27 -4.13 17.51 9.32
N ALA A 28 -3.93 17.32 8.02
CA ALA A 28 -3.79 18.39 7.03
C ALA A 28 -4.50 18.00 5.70
N PRO A 29 -5.83 17.77 5.73
CA PRO A 29 -6.59 17.28 4.59
C PRO A 29 -6.42 18.16 3.35
N GLU A 30 -6.61 19.48 3.48
CA GLU A 30 -6.53 20.42 2.35
C GLU A 30 -5.14 20.40 1.68
N ALA A 31 -4.06 20.44 2.48
CA ALA A 31 -2.69 20.38 1.97
C ALA A 31 -2.38 19.06 1.24
N SER A 32 -3.07 17.97 1.60
CA SER A 32 -2.86 16.64 1.03
C SER A 32 -3.57 16.44 -0.32
N THR A 33 -4.52 17.31 -0.70
CA THR A 33 -5.31 17.18 -1.94
C THR A 33 -4.46 17.28 -3.21
N HIS A 34 -3.51 18.21 -3.24
CA HIS A 34 -2.68 18.47 -4.43
C HIS A 34 -1.85 17.26 -4.88
N GLY A 35 -1.49 16.37 -3.95
CA GLY A 35 -0.74 15.15 -4.25
C GLY A 35 -1.55 14.05 -4.93
N VAL A 36 -2.89 14.13 -4.92
CA VAL A 36 -3.76 13.07 -5.47
C VAL A 36 -3.87 13.15 -6.99
N GLY A 37 -3.82 14.35 -7.57
CA GLY A 37 -3.79 14.53 -9.02
C GLY A 37 -5.13 14.55 -9.74
N LEU A 38 -6.28 14.67 -9.06
CA LEU A 38 -7.54 15.03 -9.77
C LEU A 38 -7.57 16.54 -10.06
N PRO A 39 -8.09 16.95 -11.23
CA PRO A 39 -8.03 18.34 -11.67
C PRO A 39 -9.00 19.27 -10.92
N THR A 40 -10.07 18.73 -10.35
CA THR A 40 -11.03 19.49 -9.55
C THR A 40 -11.37 18.73 -8.28
N TRP A 41 -11.65 19.48 -7.22
CA TRP A 41 -12.07 18.95 -5.93
C TRP A 41 -13.44 19.51 -5.58
N SER A 42 -14.25 18.73 -4.85
CA SER A 42 -15.58 19.21 -4.45
C SER A 42 -15.44 20.44 -3.55
N SER A 43 -16.02 21.57 -3.95
CA SER A 43 -16.15 22.74 -3.10
C SER A 43 -17.14 22.45 -1.96
N GLY A 44 -16.76 22.70 -0.69
CA GLY A 44 -17.59 22.45 0.51
C GLY A 44 -16.84 21.71 1.62
N ASN A 45 -17.56 20.90 2.42
CA ASN A 45 -17.05 20.02 3.50
C ASN A 45 -16.19 18.84 2.96
N GLY A 46 -15.25 19.11 2.06
CA GLY A 46 -14.36 18.12 1.46
C GLY A 46 -13.35 17.55 2.47
N ASP A 47 -13.13 18.25 3.58
CA ASP A 47 -12.31 17.82 4.72
C ASP A 47 -12.80 16.49 5.31
N GLY A 48 -14.11 16.31 5.49
CA GLY A 48 -14.69 15.07 6.00
C GLY A 48 -14.40 13.87 5.09
N PHE A 49 -14.46 14.05 3.78
CA PHE A 49 -14.11 13.00 2.82
C PHE A 49 -12.61 12.67 2.84
N LEU A 50 -11.77 13.69 2.96
CA LEU A 50 -10.31 13.53 3.04
C LEU A 50 -9.89 12.84 4.34
N ILE A 51 -10.47 13.21 5.47
CA ILE A 51 -10.28 12.51 6.76
C ILE A 51 -10.77 11.06 6.64
N MET A 52 -11.90 10.83 5.96
CA MET A 52 -12.41 9.48 5.70
C MET A 52 -11.46 8.65 4.80
N LYS A 53 -10.75 9.26 3.84
CA LYS A 53 -9.66 8.58 3.12
C LYS A 53 -8.50 8.31 4.07
N GLY A 54 -8.01 9.33 4.77
CA GLY A 54 -6.85 9.23 5.65
C GLY A 54 -7.00 8.17 6.75
N THR A 55 -8.18 8.03 7.33
CA THR A 55 -8.46 6.98 8.33
C THR A 55 -8.40 5.57 7.76
N ARG A 56 -8.76 5.36 6.48
CA ARG A 56 -8.61 4.06 5.81
C ARG A 56 -7.16 3.73 5.54
N GLU A 57 -6.39 4.69 5.01
CA GLU A 57 -4.95 4.56 4.80
C GLU A 57 -4.24 4.27 6.14
N LEU A 58 -4.62 4.98 7.21
CA LEU A 58 -4.08 4.73 8.55
C LEU A 58 -4.36 3.31 9.03
N ALA A 59 -5.61 2.83 8.86
CA ALA A 59 -5.98 1.46 9.22
C ALA A 59 -5.18 0.42 8.41
N MET A 60 -5.00 0.64 7.11
CA MET A 60 -4.20 -0.21 6.23
C MET A 60 -2.74 -0.29 6.70
N GLY A 61 -2.12 0.86 6.97
CA GLY A 61 -0.76 0.94 7.50
C GLY A 61 -0.60 0.22 8.85
N LEU A 62 -1.59 0.34 9.74
CA LEU A 62 -1.60 -0.38 11.02
C LEU A 62 -1.67 -1.90 10.82
N VAL A 63 -2.52 -2.40 9.92
CA VAL A 63 -2.61 -3.85 9.63
C VAL A 63 -1.28 -4.39 9.09
N ILE A 64 -0.64 -3.68 8.15
CA ILE A 64 0.67 -4.07 7.61
C ILE A 64 1.71 -4.10 8.74
N GLY A 65 1.76 -3.04 9.57
CA GLY A 65 2.68 -2.93 10.69
C GLY A 65 2.49 -4.05 11.73
N VAL A 66 1.25 -4.33 12.13
CA VAL A 66 0.92 -5.42 13.06
C VAL A 66 1.40 -6.76 12.51
N LEU A 67 1.11 -7.07 11.25
CA LEU A 67 1.55 -8.33 10.64
C LEU A 67 3.08 -8.42 10.50
N LEU A 68 3.76 -7.29 10.28
CA LEU A 68 5.21 -7.23 10.25
C LEU A 68 5.82 -7.54 11.63
N VAL A 69 5.38 -6.86 12.69
CA VAL A 69 5.96 -7.02 14.04
C VAL A 69 5.59 -8.36 14.69
N THR A 70 4.42 -8.92 14.34
CA THR A 70 3.99 -10.26 14.80
C THR A 70 4.53 -11.40 13.94
N GLY A 71 5.23 -11.11 12.84
CA GLY A 71 5.91 -12.12 12.01
C GLY A 71 5.00 -12.94 11.10
N HIS A 72 3.76 -12.53 10.84
CA HIS A 72 2.79 -13.24 9.99
C HIS A 72 3.07 -13.04 8.49
N ARG A 73 4.24 -13.49 8.01
CA ARG A 73 4.79 -13.14 6.68
C ARG A 73 3.89 -13.49 5.49
N ARG A 74 3.22 -14.66 5.50
CA ARG A 74 2.37 -15.05 4.36
C ARG A 74 1.11 -14.19 4.29
N ALA A 75 0.46 -13.95 5.43
CA ALA A 75 -0.69 -13.05 5.50
C ALA A 75 -0.28 -11.62 5.12
N LEU A 76 0.86 -11.14 5.61
CA LEU A 76 1.45 -9.86 5.25
C LEU A 76 1.66 -9.71 3.74
N GLY A 77 2.20 -10.73 3.06
CA GLY A 77 2.33 -10.73 1.60
C GLY A 77 0.99 -10.57 0.89
N LEU A 78 -0.06 -11.27 1.35
CA LEU A 78 -1.42 -11.12 0.78
C LEU A 78 -2.03 -9.74 1.07
N VAL A 79 -1.83 -9.20 2.27
CA VAL A 79 -2.30 -7.86 2.64
C VAL A 79 -1.60 -6.79 1.81
N LEU A 80 -0.31 -6.93 1.50
CA LEU A 80 0.38 -6.00 0.59
C LEU A 80 -0.19 -6.05 -0.83
N LEU A 81 -0.54 -7.24 -1.34
CA LEU A 81 -1.21 -7.32 -2.64
C LEU A 81 -2.60 -6.69 -2.64
N MET A 82 -3.34 -6.84 -1.53
CA MET A 82 -4.61 -6.15 -1.33
C MET A 82 -4.40 -4.62 -1.26
N GLU A 83 -3.40 -4.17 -0.51
CA GLU A 83 -3.04 -2.77 -0.38
C GLU A 83 -2.71 -2.12 -1.73
N ALA A 84 -1.98 -2.81 -2.60
CA ALA A 84 -1.61 -2.31 -3.92
C ALA A 84 -2.83 -1.97 -4.81
N VAL A 85 -4.02 -2.51 -4.50
CA VAL A 85 -5.27 -2.18 -5.19
C VAL A 85 -5.69 -0.72 -4.94
N ALA A 86 -5.42 -0.15 -3.76
CA ALA A 86 -5.79 1.23 -3.44
C ALA A 86 -5.10 2.26 -4.36
N PRO A 87 -3.75 2.31 -4.47
CA PRO A 87 -3.08 3.21 -5.41
C PRO A 87 -3.33 2.81 -6.87
N PHE A 88 -3.62 1.54 -7.19
CA PHE A 88 -4.07 1.19 -8.53
C PHE A 88 -5.41 1.84 -8.87
N GLY A 89 -6.36 1.82 -7.93
CA GLY A 89 -7.63 2.51 -8.03
C GLY A 89 -7.45 4.02 -8.16
N ASP A 90 -6.56 4.62 -7.37
CA ASP A 90 -6.25 6.06 -7.46
C ASP A 90 -5.65 6.41 -8.83
N MET A 91 -4.75 5.58 -9.39
CA MET A 91 -4.24 5.76 -10.76
C MET A 91 -5.36 5.76 -11.79
N VAL A 92 -6.24 4.75 -11.76
CA VAL A 92 -7.37 4.65 -12.68
C VAL A 92 -8.30 5.84 -12.53
N ASN A 93 -8.55 6.28 -11.29
CA ASN A 93 -9.40 7.41 -10.99
C ASN A 93 -8.84 8.72 -11.57
N VAL A 94 -7.53 8.95 -11.45
CA VAL A 94 -6.85 10.11 -12.08
C VAL A 94 -6.98 10.08 -13.59
N LEU A 95 -6.73 8.94 -14.23
CA LEU A 95 -6.85 8.80 -15.68
C LEU A 95 -8.30 8.99 -16.17
N ALA A 96 -9.28 8.47 -15.42
CA ALA A 96 -10.69 8.56 -15.76
C ALA A 96 -11.25 9.99 -15.65
N HIS A 97 -10.56 10.89 -14.96
CA HIS A 97 -10.95 12.29 -14.78
C HIS A 97 -9.95 13.26 -15.44
N ASP A 98 -9.25 12.81 -16.50
CA ASP A 98 -8.32 13.63 -17.29
C ASP A 98 -7.19 14.29 -16.47
N GLY A 99 -6.83 13.67 -15.35
CA GLY A 99 -5.72 14.13 -14.51
C GLY A 99 -4.35 13.87 -15.16
N PRO A 100 -3.27 14.49 -14.63
CA PRO A 100 -1.96 14.40 -15.25
C PRO A 100 -1.41 12.97 -15.28
N LEU A 101 -0.88 12.53 -16.42
CA LEU A 101 -0.22 11.22 -16.56
C LEU A 101 0.96 11.05 -15.58
N SER A 102 1.64 12.15 -15.23
CA SER A 102 2.72 12.15 -14.24
C SER A 102 2.22 11.79 -12.84
N ALA A 103 1.03 12.25 -12.44
CA ALA A 103 0.42 11.87 -11.17
C ALA A 103 -0.09 10.42 -11.23
N ALA A 104 -0.84 10.07 -12.28
CA ALA A 104 -1.37 8.73 -12.46
C ALA A 104 -0.28 7.66 -12.44
N PHE A 105 0.71 7.73 -13.32
CA PHE A 105 1.73 6.69 -13.42
C PHE A 105 2.88 6.91 -12.45
N GLY A 106 3.31 8.15 -12.24
CA GLY A 106 4.48 8.48 -11.43
C GLY A 106 4.24 8.42 -9.91
N ILE A 107 3.05 8.79 -9.43
CA ILE A 107 2.72 8.70 -8.00
C ILE A 107 2.00 7.39 -7.75
N HIS A 108 0.85 7.18 -8.38
CA HIS A 108 -0.04 6.07 -8.04
C HIS A 108 0.42 4.75 -8.63
N GLY A 109 0.74 4.72 -9.93
CA GLY A 109 1.23 3.53 -10.62
C GLY A 109 2.52 2.98 -10.02
N LEU A 110 3.52 3.84 -9.77
CA LEU A 110 4.77 3.42 -9.13
C LEU A 110 4.56 2.95 -7.68
N THR A 111 3.74 3.65 -6.89
CA THR A 111 3.37 3.19 -5.53
C THR A 111 2.72 1.79 -5.58
N SER A 112 1.74 1.59 -6.46
CA SER A 112 1.05 0.31 -6.61
C SER A 112 2.03 -0.81 -7.00
N ALA A 113 2.87 -0.57 -8.01
CA ALA A 113 3.86 -1.53 -8.46
C ALA A 113 4.87 -1.88 -7.35
N PHE A 114 5.34 -0.88 -6.60
CA PHE A 114 6.26 -1.07 -5.48
C PHE A 114 5.66 -1.96 -4.38
N ILE A 115 4.42 -1.68 -3.96
CA ILE A 115 3.72 -2.45 -2.94
C ILE A 115 3.44 -3.88 -3.45
N ALA A 116 2.98 -4.02 -4.70
CA ALA A 116 2.71 -5.32 -5.30
C ALA A 116 3.97 -6.19 -5.39
N VAL A 117 5.09 -5.64 -5.87
CA VAL A 117 6.37 -6.34 -5.92
C VAL A 117 6.83 -6.75 -4.52
N THR A 118 6.69 -5.86 -3.53
CA THR A 118 7.02 -6.17 -2.13
C THR A 118 6.16 -7.32 -1.59
N GLY A 119 4.86 -7.33 -1.88
CA GLY A 119 3.95 -8.42 -1.54
C GLY A 119 4.35 -9.76 -2.18
N LEU A 120 4.62 -9.76 -3.49
CA LEU A 120 5.06 -10.96 -4.24
C LEU A 120 6.40 -11.51 -3.71
N LEU A 121 7.37 -10.64 -3.43
CA LEU A 121 8.66 -11.04 -2.84
C LEU A 121 8.48 -11.65 -1.45
N THR A 122 7.56 -11.09 -0.65
CA THR A 122 7.23 -11.62 0.68
C THR A 122 6.56 -13.00 0.58
N LEU A 123 5.64 -13.20 -0.36
CA LEU A 123 5.05 -14.52 -0.61
C LEU A 123 6.10 -15.54 -1.09
N ARG A 124 7.00 -15.14 -2.00
CA ARG A 124 8.09 -15.98 -2.48
C ARG A 124 9.04 -16.41 -1.37
N GLU A 125 9.35 -15.52 -0.43
CA GLU A 125 10.12 -15.83 0.78
C GLU A 125 9.45 -16.97 1.57
N THR A 126 8.13 -16.90 1.78
CA THR A 126 7.40 -17.93 2.54
C THR A 126 7.26 -19.27 1.81
N GLY A 127 7.19 -19.26 0.48
CA GLY A 127 7.14 -20.47 -0.33
C GLY A 127 8.44 -21.28 -0.28
N ARG A 128 9.59 -20.59 -0.24
CA ARG A 128 10.91 -21.24 -0.08
C ARG A 128 11.15 -21.80 1.32
N ALA A 129 10.48 -21.25 2.32
CA ALA A 129 10.61 -21.71 3.71
C ALA A 129 9.75 -22.95 4.03
N ARG A 130 8.84 -23.36 3.14
CA ARG A 130 8.00 -24.55 3.35
C ARG A 130 8.75 -25.81 2.89
N PRO A 131 9.04 -26.78 3.79
CA PRO A 131 9.61 -28.06 3.38
C PRO A 131 8.65 -28.80 2.43
N ALA A 132 9.20 -29.55 1.47
CA ALA A 132 8.40 -30.44 0.63
C ALA A 132 7.65 -31.46 1.51
N PRO A 133 6.40 -31.83 1.18
CA PRO A 133 5.71 -32.90 1.89
C PRO A 133 6.56 -34.16 1.86
N ALA A 134 6.76 -34.81 3.02
CA ALA A 134 7.42 -36.11 3.07
C ALA A 134 6.64 -37.10 2.17
N PRO A 135 7.33 -37.99 1.43
CA PRO A 135 6.67 -39.01 0.62
C PRO A 135 5.72 -39.83 1.51
N ARG A 136 4.47 -40.00 1.05
CA ARG A 136 3.53 -40.89 1.73
C ARG A 136 4.01 -42.33 1.57
N PRO A 137 4.06 -43.14 2.65
CA PRO A 137 4.32 -44.56 2.51
C PRO A 137 3.24 -45.22 1.62
N ALA A 138 3.69 -46.16 0.78
CA ALA A 138 2.87 -46.92 -0.16
C ALA A 138 1.93 -47.89 0.56
#